data_AF-K9UQI9-F1
#
_entry.id   AF-K9UQI9-F1
#
_cell.length_a   1.000
_cell.length_b   1.000
_cell.length_c   1.000
_cell.angle_alpha   90.00
_cell.angle_beta   90.00
_cell.angle_gamma   90.00
#
_symmetry.space_group_name_H-M   'P 1'
#
loop_
_entity.id
_entity.type
_entity.pdbx_description
1 polymer ?
#
loop_
_entity_poly.entity_id
_entity_poly.type
_entity_poly.pdbx_seq_one_letter_code
_entity_poly.pdbx_strand_id
1 'polypeptide(L)' 'MSVNSLLIPHARLLLVDGNWLTADVLVRDERIVEIAAEIAANDAAKQIDATGLVLLPSIIDP' A
#
# COMPACT_ATOMS: atom_id res chain seq x y z
N MET A 1 -1.64 -23.23 -3.04
CA MET A 1 -1.28 -22.13 -3.96
C MET A 1 -0.80 -20.99 -3.09
N SER A 2 0.38 -20.43 -3.33
CA SER A 2 0.85 -19.27 -2.55
C SER A 2 -0.02 -18.07 -2.93
N VAL A 3 -0.68 -17.46 -1.96
CA VAL A 3 -1.41 -16.20 -2.19
C VAL A 3 -0.36 -15.13 -2.49
N ASN A 4 -0.50 -14.40 -3.59
CA ASN A 4 0.42 -13.32 -3.90
C ASN A 4 -0.03 -12.09 -3.13
N SER A 5 0.65 -11.78 -2.02
CA SER A 5 0.33 -10.66 -1.15
C SER A 5 1.54 -9.75 -0.93
N LEU A 6 1.30 -8.44 -0.94
CA LEU A 6 2.29 -7.40 -0.72
C LEU A 6 1.75 -6.42 0.32
N LEU A 7 2.51 -6.22 1.39
CA LEU A 7 2.26 -5.17 2.37
C LEU A 7 3.26 -4.02 2.15
N ILE A 8 2.75 -2.79 2.02
CA ILE A 8 3.55 -1.57 1.89
C ILE A 8 3.27 -0.72 3.13
N PRO A 9 4.02 -0.90 4.23
CA PRO A 9 3.77 -0.13 5.45
C PRO A 9 4.34 1.28 5.39
N HIS A 10 3.83 2.16 6.25
CA HIS A 10 4.29 3.54 6.46
C HIS A 10 4.29 4.43 5.22
N ALA A 11 3.47 4.09 4.22
CA ALA A 11 3.40 4.83 2.98
C ALA A 11 2.69 6.18 3.19
N ARG A 12 3.24 7.24 2.58
CA ARG A 12 2.54 8.52 2.46
C ARG A 12 1.67 8.52 1.21
N LEU A 13 0.35 8.52 1.38
CA LEU A 13 -0.65 8.46 0.33
C LEU A 13 -1.21 9.85 0.02
N LEU A 14 -1.32 10.19 -1.27
CA LEU A 14 -2.06 11.36 -1.72
C LEU A 14 -3.53 10.98 -1.90
N LEU A 15 -4.40 11.60 -1.12
CA LEU A 15 -5.85 11.43 -1.26
C LEU A 15 -6.37 12.29 -2.40
N VAL A 16 -7.55 11.92 -2.91
CA VAL A 16 -8.21 12.60 -4.03
C VAL A 16 -8.56 14.06 -3.75
N ASP A 17 -8.69 14.44 -2.49
CA ASP A 17 -8.94 15.82 -2.04
C ASP A 17 -7.66 16.65 -1.91
N GLY A 18 -6.49 16.07 -2.21
CA GLY A 18 -5.18 16.71 -2.10
C GLY A 18 -4.54 16.61 -0.72
N ASN A 19 -5.20 15.96 0.25
CA ASN A 19 -4.63 15.74 1.57
C ASN A 19 -3.68 14.53 1.59
N TRP A 20 -2.80 14.52 2.59
CA TRP A 20 -1.86 13.42 2.82
C TRP A 20 -2.33 12.53 3.97
N LEU A 21 -2.19 11.23 3.78
CA LEU A 21 -2.42 10.20 4.81
C LEU A 21 -1.17 9.32 4.92
N THR A 22 -0.71 9.04 6.13
CA THR A 22 0.28 7.96 6.35
C THR A 22 -0.48 6.70 6.73
N ALA A 23 -0.29 5.63 5.97
CA ALA A 23 -0.99 4.37 6.16
C ALA A 23 -0.21 3.20 5.56
N ASP A 24 -0.61 2.00 5.98
CA ASP A 24 -0.20 0.74 5.38
C ASP A 24 -1.15 0.38 4.25
N VAL A 25 -0.62 -0.21 3.18
CA VAL A 25 -1.41 -0.69 2.04
C VAL A 25 -1.17 -2.17 1.84
N LEU A 26 -2.23 -2.97 1.89
CA LEU A 26 -2.19 -4.39 1.60
C LEU A 26 -2.76 -4.67 0.21
N VAL A 27 -1.95 -5.32 -0.62
CA VAL A 27 -2.32 -5.83 -1.93
C VAL A 27 -2.41 -7.35 -1.85
N ARG A 28 -3.49 -7.92 -2.38
CA ARG A 28 -3.66 -9.37 -2.58
C ARG A 28 -4.24 -9.61 -3.96
N ASP A 29 -3.66 -10.56 -4.69
CA ASP A 29 -4.15 -11.00 -6.00
C ASP A 29 -4.45 -9.80 -6.93
N GLU A 30 -3.46 -8.89 -7.04
CA GLU A 30 -3.48 -7.69 -7.91
C GLU A 30 -4.48 -6.59 -7.51
N ARG A 31 -5.08 -6.68 -6.32
CA ARG A 31 -5.99 -5.66 -5.80
C ARG A 31 -5.53 -5.12 -4.47
N ILE A 32 -5.73 -3.82 -4.25
CA ILE A 32 -5.67 -3.22 -2.92
C ILE A 32 -6.89 -3.73 -2.15
N VAL A 33 -6.65 -4.47 -1.06
CA VAL A 33 -7.71 -5.07 -0.24
C VAL A 33 -7.91 -4.37 1.09
N GLU A 34 -6.90 -3.63 1.56
CA GLU A 34 -6.96 -2.92 2.83
C GLU A 34 -6.00 -1.72 2.82
N ILE A 35 -6.47 -0.61 3.40
CA ILE A 35 -5.67 0.57 3.74
C ILE A 35 -6.03 0.93 5.17
N ALA A 36 -5.05 0.90 6.07
CA ALA A 36 -5.26 1.17 7.50
C ALA A 36 -4.02 1.84 8.11
N ALA A 37 -4.16 2.41 9.30
CA ALA A 37 -3.04 3.06 10.00
C ALA A 37 -1.89 2.09 10.32
N GLU A 38 -2.23 0.82 10.57
CA GLU A 38 -1.28 -0.27 10.84
C GLU A 38 -1.94 -1.59 10.39
N ILE A 39 -1.22 -2.42 9.64
CA ILE A 39 -1.66 -3.76 9.22
C ILE A 39 -0.64 -4.79 9.70
N ALA A 40 -1.11 -5.80 10.43
CA ALA A 40 -0.25 -6.87 10.90
C ALA A 40 0.37 -7.65 9.71
N ALA A 41 1.69 -7.81 9.72
CA ALA A 41 2.45 -8.41 8.62
C ALA A 41 2.26 -9.94 8.46
N ASN A 42 1.39 -10.54 9.26
CA ASN A 42 1.35 -11.99 9.53
C ASN A 42 1.03 -12.84 8.29
N ASP A 43 0.43 -12.25 7.25
CA ASP A 43 -0.05 -12.95 6.04
C ASP A 43 0.51 -12.35 4.72
N ALA A 44 1.48 -11.45 4.78
CA ALA A 44 2.06 -10.82 3.59
C ALA A 44 3.24 -11.66 3.06
N ALA A 45 3.17 -12.11 1.80
CA ALA A 45 4.24 -12.85 1.15
C ALA A 45 5.47 -11.96 0.87
N LYS A 46 5.26 -10.65 0.75
CA LYS A 46 6.29 -9.64 0.53
C LYS A 46 5.97 -8.35 1.29
N GLN A 47 7.03 -7.63 1.66
CA GLN A 47 6.91 -6.31 2.27
C GLN A 47 7.82 -5.28 1.59
N ILE A 48 7.36 -4.03 1.48
CA ILE A 48 8.14 -2.88 1.02
C ILE A 48 7.94 -1.73 2.01
N ASP A 49 8.88 -1.52 2.91
CA ASP A 49 8.83 -0.39 3.86
C ASP A 49 8.92 0.94 3.11
N ALA A 50 7.86 1.75 3.22
CA ALA A 50 7.74 3.03 2.56
C ALA A 50 8.00 4.23 3.49
N THR A 51 8.70 4.01 4.61
CA THR A 51 9.12 5.09 5.52
C THR A 51 9.85 6.21 4.77
N GLY A 52 9.31 7.42 4.84
CA GLY A 52 9.87 8.60 4.16
C GLY A 52 9.60 8.63 2.64
N LEU A 53 8.81 7.70 2.11
CA LEU A 53 8.45 7.61 0.71
C LEU A 53 6.98 7.98 0.48
N VAL A 54 6.68 8.34 -0.76
CA VAL A 54 5.32 8.62 -1.23
C VAL A 54 4.86 7.46 -2.11
N LEU A 55 3.67 6.92 -1.84
CA LEU A 55 3.02 5.94 -2.70
C LEU A 55 1.91 6.65 -3.49
N LEU A 56 2.08 6.67 -4.81
CA LEU A 56 1.16 7.31 -5.74
C LEU A 56 0.53 6.24 -6.65
N PRO A 57 -0.69 6.47 -7.16
CA PRO A 57 -1.15 5.79 -8.36
C PRO A 57 -0.12 5.96 -9.48
N SER A 58 0.06 4.92 -10.29
CA SER A 58 0.92 5.03 -11.47
C SER A 58 0.38 6.10 -12.43
N ILE A 59 1.29 6.68 -13.22
CA ILE A 59 0.93 7.59 -14.30
C ILE A 59 0.21 6.80 -15.40
N ILE A 60 -0.82 7.43 -15.98
CA ILE A 60 -1.49 6.96 -17.20
C ILE A 60 -1.12 7.96 -18.30
N ASP A 61 -0.47 7.47 -19.36
CA ASP A 61 -0.22 8.23 -20.59
C ASP A 61 -1.32 7.88 -21.61
N PRO A 62 -2.26 8.80 -21.91
CA PRO A 62 -3.49 8.51 -22.66
C PRO A 62 -3.32 8.39 -24.18
#